data_AF-A0A432XWF9-F1
#
_entry.id   AF-A0A432XWF9-F1
#
_cell.length_a   1.000
_cell.length_b   1.000
_cell.length_c   1.000
_cell.angle_alpha   90.00
_cell.angle_beta   90.00
_cell.angle_gamma   90.00
#
_symmetry.space_group_name_H-M   'P 1'
#
loop_
_entity.id
_entity.type
_entity.pdbx_description
1 polymer ?
#
loop_
_entity_poly.entity_id
_entity_poly.type
_entity_poly.pdbx_seq_one_letter_code
_entity_poly.pdbx_strand_id
1 'polypeptide(L)'
;MAAAERKPNWQFWSGLAFFLVVIASTFTGIGWLYYTAMDAQEVPLKRLVVQGELNYMTPNDVRDTLLGEPLGSFFSADVDQIRARVEAMPWVAKASVRKEWPDILKVFVVEQQPLAHWNANQRDDALVNQEGEVFYADKSVLEHALPYLSGPEHAVAEAVKHYRNTSELLGLNGFQVSQVELSERFALELLLNDGTNLRLGREALLERVQRFIDLYPQLKEHQDAPLDSVDLRYDTGVAVRWRNPEEQQQES
;
A
#
# COMPACT_ATOMS: atom_id res chain seq x y z
N MET A 1 25.40 85.86 24.53
CA MET A 1 25.03 84.44 24.33
C MET A 1 23.58 84.40 23.87
N ALA A 2 23.32 84.34 22.57
CA ALA A 2 21.96 84.27 22.05
C ALA A 2 21.54 82.80 22.01
N ALA A 3 20.59 82.41 22.86
CA ALA A 3 19.97 81.10 22.82
C ALA A 3 19.11 81.02 21.55
N ALA A 4 19.53 80.18 20.60
CA ALA A 4 18.74 79.89 19.41
C ALA A 4 17.48 79.11 19.83
N GLU A 5 16.33 79.77 19.79
CA GLU A 5 15.03 79.11 19.96
C GLU A 5 14.82 78.10 18.82
N ARG A 6 14.91 76.81 19.16
CA ARG A 6 14.53 75.72 18.25
C ARG A 6 13.02 75.78 18.03
N LYS A 7 12.60 76.33 16.87
CA LYS A 7 11.20 76.25 16.44
C LYS A 7 10.78 74.78 16.36
N PRO A 8 9.63 74.39 16.92
CA PRO A 8 9.17 73.02 16.88
C PRO A 8 8.98 72.61 15.42
N ASN A 9 9.62 71.50 15.02
CA ASN A 9 9.66 71.06 13.64
C ASN A 9 8.31 70.41 13.27
N TRP A 10 7.26 71.22 13.15
CA TRP A 10 5.88 70.78 12.94
C TRP A 10 5.71 69.91 11.69
N GLN A 11 6.47 70.22 10.64
CA GLN A 11 6.53 69.41 9.42
C GLN A 11 7.03 67.99 9.70
N PHE A 12 8.10 67.85 10.51
CA PHE A 12 8.60 66.54 10.93
C PHE A 12 7.57 65.75 11.75
N TRP A 13 6.90 66.38 12.72
CA TRP A 13 5.88 65.72 13.53
C TRP A 13 4.63 65.33 12.73
N SER A 14 4.20 66.17 11.77
CA SER A 14 3.10 65.84 10.85
C SER A 14 3.43 64.68 9.92
N GLY A 15 4.66 64.64 9.39
CA GLY A 15 5.15 63.52 8.57
C GLY A 15 5.29 62.24 9.37
N LEU A 16 5.79 62.31 10.61
CA LEU A 16 5.88 61.18 11.52
C LEU A 16 4.49 60.63 11.89
N ALA A 17 3.52 61.51 12.18
CA ALA A 17 2.14 61.10 12.46
C ALA A 17 1.50 60.41 11.25
N PHE A 18 1.64 60.97 10.05
CA PHE A 18 1.16 60.34 8.81
C PHE A 18 1.82 58.97 8.60
N PHE A 19 3.14 58.87 8.78
CA PHE A 19 3.87 57.62 8.66
C PHE A 19 3.39 56.55 9.66
N LEU A 20 3.16 56.92 10.92
CA LEU A 20 2.63 56.03 11.95
C LEU A 20 1.20 55.58 11.62
N VAL A 21 0.35 56.46 11.08
CA VAL A 21 -1.00 56.10 10.62
C VAL A 21 -0.94 55.12 9.46
N VAL A 22 -0.07 55.34 8.47
CA VAL A 22 0.12 54.42 7.33
C VAL A 22 0.63 53.06 7.80
N ILE A 23 1.57 53.04 8.75
CA ILE A 23 2.04 51.80 9.37
C ILE A 23 0.89 51.08 10.08
N ALA A 24 0.16 51.78 10.94
CA ALA A 24 -0.95 51.21 11.69
C ALA A 24 -2.03 50.65 10.75
N SER A 25 -2.44 51.41 9.71
CA SER A 25 -3.43 50.96 8.73
C SER A 25 -2.95 49.75 7.94
N THR A 26 -1.65 49.70 7.61
CA THR A 26 -1.05 48.55 6.91
C THR A 26 -1.08 47.30 7.80
N PHE A 27 -0.69 47.42 9.07
CA PHE A 27 -0.75 46.31 10.02
C PHE A 27 -2.18 45.85 10.29
N THR A 28 -3.14 46.77 10.46
CA THR A 28 -4.55 46.43 10.63
C THR A 28 -5.13 45.77 9.38
N GLY A 29 -4.79 46.27 8.18
CA GLY A 29 -5.23 45.68 6.91
C GLY A 29 -4.67 44.28 6.69
N ILE A 30 -3.38 44.05 6.98
CA ILE A 30 -2.76 42.71 6.92
C ILE A 30 -3.41 41.78 7.95
N GLY A 31 -3.64 42.25 9.17
CA GLY A 31 -4.29 41.47 10.22
C GLY A 31 -5.70 41.04 9.82
N TRP A 32 -6.52 41.99 9.34
CA TRP A 32 -7.87 41.70 8.86
C TRP A 32 -7.85 40.68 7.71
N LEU A 33 -7.00 40.88 6.71
CA LEU A 33 -6.87 39.97 5.57
C LEU A 33 -6.38 38.58 5.99
N TYR A 34 -5.50 38.49 6.98
CA TYR A 34 -5.04 37.22 7.57
C TYR A 34 -6.18 36.49 8.30
N TYR A 35 -6.93 37.17 9.17
CA TYR A 35 -8.05 36.55 9.88
C TYR A 35 -9.16 36.09 8.93
N THR A 36 -9.53 36.92 7.96
CA THR A 36 -10.50 36.60 6.90
C THR A 36 -10.04 35.41 6.05
N ALA A 37 -8.77 35.36 5.63
CA ALA A 37 -8.25 34.23 4.85
C ALA A 37 -8.20 32.92 5.66
N MET A 38 -7.94 33.00 6.97
CA MET A 38 -7.87 31.83 7.84
C MET A 38 -9.26 31.29 8.24
N ASP A 39 -10.30 32.11 8.14
CA ASP A 39 -11.68 31.73 8.45
C ASP A 39 -12.27 30.79 7.38
N ALA A 40 -12.72 29.61 7.83
CA ALA A 40 -13.32 28.59 6.99
C ALA A 40 -14.71 28.97 6.46
N GLN A 41 -15.40 29.92 7.10
CA GLN A 41 -16.69 30.41 6.62
C GLN A 41 -16.53 31.37 5.43
N GLU A 42 -15.41 32.10 5.36
CA GLU A 42 -15.14 33.07 4.29
C GLU A 42 -14.41 32.43 3.10
N VAL A 43 -13.51 31.47 3.32
CA VAL A 43 -12.78 30.74 2.27
C VAL A 43 -12.92 29.22 2.43
N PRO A 44 -14.12 28.65 2.21
CA PRO A 44 -14.34 27.22 2.37
C PRO A 44 -13.68 26.41 1.24
N LEU A 45 -13.21 25.21 1.57
CA LEU A 45 -12.94 24.18 0.58
C LEU A 45 -14.28 23.65 0.05
N LYS A 46 -14.73 24.17 -1.09
CA LYS A 46 -16.06 23.83 -1.64
C LYS A 46 -16.07 22.56 -2.48
N ARG A 47 -14.92 22.19 -3.05
CA ARG A 47 -14.84 21.12 -4.05
C ARG A 47 -13.76 20.12 -3.68
N LEU A 48 -14.18 18.87 -3.46
CA LEU A 48 -13.30 17.73 -3.28
C LEU A 48 -13.28 16.88 -4.56
N VAL A 49 -12.11 16.83 -5.19
CA VAL A 49 -11.89 16.04 -6.41
C VAL A 49 -10.98 14.88 -6.07
N VAL A 50 -11.52 13.67 -6.18
CA VAL A 50 -10.78 12.42 -5.99
C VAL A 50 -10.40 11.88 -7.37
N GLN A 51 -9.14 11.50 -7.55
CA GLN A 51 -8.58 10.97 -8.79
C GLN A 51 -7.76 9.72 -8.48
N GLY A 52 -7.65 8.81 -9.43
CA GLY A 52 -6.94 7.54 -9.30
C GLY A 52 -7.62 6.45 -10.11
N GLU A 53 -6.91 5.36 -10.35
CA GLU A 53 -7.51 4.12 -10.85
C GLU A 53 -8.00 3.34 -9.63
N LEU A 54 -9.31 3.39 -9.38
CA LEU A 54 -9.95 2.77 -8.22
C LEU A 54 -10.72 1.52 -8.66
N ASN A 55 -10.34 0.37 -8.14
CA ASN A 55 -10.97 -0.94 -8.40
C ASN A 55 -11.69 -1.47 -7.15
N TYR A 56 -11.14 -1.24 -5.96
CA TYR A 56 -11.66 -1.74 -4.68
C TYR A 56 -12.44 -0.68 -3.90
N MET A 57 -12.27 0.59 -4.26
CA MET A 57 -12.90 1.72 -3.60
C MET A 57 -13.67 2.58 -4.60
N THR A 58 -14.57 3.40 -4.09
CA THR A 58 -15.23 4.45 -4.87
C THR A 58 -14.72 5.82 -4.45
N PRO A 59 -14.82 6.83 -5.34
CA PRO A 59 -14.54 8.22 -4.97
C PRO A 59 -15.38 8.73 -3.80
N ASN A 60 -16.57 8.14 -3.57
CA ASN A 60 -17.44 8.52 -2.46
C ASN A 60 -16.90 8.01 -1.12
N ASP A 61 -16.30 6.82 -1.06
CA ASP A 61 -15.70 6.29 0.17
C ASP A 61 -14.60 7.22 0.71
N VAL A 62 -13.77 7.75 -0.21
CA VAL A 62 -12.74 8.73 0.12
C VAL A 62 -13.36 10.06 0.57
N ARG A 63 -14.44 10.51 -0.09
CA ARG A 63 -15.15 11.74 0.30
C ARG A 63 -15.77 11.63 1.68
N ASP A 64 -16.47 10.55 1.97
CA ASP A 64 -17.15 10.32 3.23
C ASP A 64 -16.15 10.23 4.38
N THR A 65 -15.02 9.56 4.15
CA THR A 65 -13.89 9.50 5.10
C THR A 65 -13.33 10.89 5.42
N LEU A 66 -13.18 11.74 4.41
CA LEU A 66 -12.65 13.09 4.59
C LEU A 66 -13.66 14.04 5.26
N LEU A 67 -14.95 13.92 4.94
CA LEU A 67 -16.01 14.77 5.48
C LEU A 67 -16.43 14.40 6.91
N GLY A 68 -15.97 13.25 7.43
CA GLY A 68 -16.22 12.81 8.81
C GLY A 68 -15.62 13.74 9.88
N GLU A 69 -14.60 14.54 9.54
CA GLU A 69 -14.08 15.59 10.43
C GLU A 69 -13.85 16.90 9.66
N PRO A 70 -13.85 18.06 10.35
CA PRO A 70 -13.63 19.35 9.71
C PRO A 70 -12.27 19.43 8.99
N LEU A 71 -12.29 19.74 7.69
CA LEU A 71 -11.07 19.92 6.90
C LEU A 71 -10.39 21.27 7.12
N GLY A 72 -11.10 22.27 7.69
CA GLY A 72 -10.63 23.65 7.81
C GLY A 72 -10.91 24.51 6.56
N SER A 73 -10.28 25.69 6.50
CA SER A 73 -10.36 26.60 5.35
C SER A 73 -9.35 26.21 4.27
N PHE A 74 -9.45 26.81 3.07
CA PHE A 74 -8.41 26.64 2.04
C PHE A 74 -7.01 26.92 2.60
N PHE A 75 -6.83 27.94 3.45
CA PHE A 75 -5.53 28.30 3.99
C PHE A 75 -5.14 27.48 5.24
N SER A 76 -6.09 27.16 6.12
CA SER A 76 -5.81 26.46 7.38
C SER A 76 -5.80 24.93 7.30
N ALA A 77 -6.39 24.33 6.25
CA ALA A 77 -6.42 22.88 6.10
C ALA A 77 -5.02 22.25 6.08
N ASP A 78 -4.78 21.26 6.93
CA ASP A 78 -3.51 20.54 6.96
C ASP A 78 -3.54 19.38 5.96
N VAL A 79 -2.82 19.52 4.84
CA VAL A 79 -2.80 18.52 3.77
C VAL A 79 -2.13 17.22 4.19
N ASP A 80 -1.21 17.26 5.16
CA ASP A 80 -0.50 16.07 5.62
C ASP A 80 -1.38 15.27 6.57
N GLN A 81 -2.15 15.93 7.43
CA GLN A 81 -3.19 15.25 8.22
C GLN A 81 -4.29 14.64 7.34
N ILE A 82 -4.74 15.37 6.32
CA ILE A 82 -5.74 14.86 5.37
C ILE A 82 -5.16 13.67 4.60
N ARG A 83 -3.90 13.74 4.16
CA ARG A 83 -3.23 12.62 3.48
C ARG A 83 -3.17 11.40 4.39
N ALA A 84 -2.69 11.56 5.62
CA ALA A 84 -2.59 10.47 6.58
C ALA A 84 -3.96 9.81 6.86
N ARG A 85 -5.04 10.59 6.85
CA ARG A 85 -6.40 10.05 6.98
C ARG A 85 -6.81 9.19 5.78
N VAL A 86 -6.49 9.61 4.56
CA VAL A 86 -6.77 8.83 3.35
C VAL A 86 -5.88 7.58 3.30
N GLU A 87 -4.60 7.69 3.67
CA GLU A 87 -3.68 6.55 3.73
C GLU A 87 -4.00 5.55 4.85
N ALA A 88 -4.80 5.95 5.85
CA ALA A 88 -5.32 5.03 6.86
C ALA A 88 -6.46 4.14 6.35
N MET A 89 -6.99 4.40 5.15
CA MET A 89 -8.01 3.55 4.55
C MET A 89 -7.37 2.21 4.08
N PRO A 90 -7.99 1.05 4.37
CA PRO A 90 -7.43 -0.28 4.10
C PRO A 90 -6.86 -0.51 2.70
N TRP A 91 -7.57 -0.06 1.68
CA TRP A 91 -7.23 -0.29 0.27
C TRP A 91 -6.33 0.80 -0.32
N VAL A 92 -5.89 1.79 0.46
CA VAL A 92 -5.01 2.86 -0.02
C VAL A 92 -3.55 2.48 0.23
N ALA A 93 -2.76 2.41 -0.84
CA ALA A 93 -1.31 2.25 -0.73
C ALA A 93 -0.63 3.59 -0.48
N LYS A 94 -1.00 4.61 -1.26
CA LYS A 94 -0.48 5.97 -1.14
C LYS A 94 -1.55 6.99 -1.50
N ALA A 95 -1.48 8.16 -0.87
CA ALA A 95 -2.28 9.29 -1.27
C ALA A 95 -1.42 10.54 -1.47
N SER A 96 -1.85 11.39 -2.40
CA SER A 96 -1.30 12.72 -2.58
C SER A 96 -2.42 13.74 -2.48
N VAL A 97 -2.29 14.65 -1.52
CA VAL A 97 -3.27 15.70 -1.26
C VAL A 97 -2.67 17.04 -1.62
N ARG A 98 -3.36 17.82 -2.44
CA ARG A 98 -2.95 19.18 -2.78
C ARG A 98 -4.13 20.13 -2.89
N LYS A 99 -3.88 21.37 -2.53
CA LYS A 99 -4.83 22.47 -2.67
C LYS A 99 -4.68 23.09 -4.06
N GLU A 100 -5.78 23.28 -4.76
CA GLU A 100 -5.84 24.06 -5.98
C GLU A 100 -6.72 25.28 -5.76
N TRP A 101 -6.12 26.46 -5.89
CA TRP A 101 -6.84 27.72 -5.80
C TRP A 101 -7.92 27.78 -6.89
N PRO A 102 -9.13 28.32 -6.63
CA PRO A 102 -9.51 29.05 -5.41
C PRO A 102 -10.01 28.21 -4.24
N ASP A 103 -10.60 27.04 -4.46
CA ASP A 103 -11.41 26.35 -3.44
C ASP A 103 -11.45 24.82 -3.60
N ILE A 104 -10.46 24.25 -4.30
CA ILE A 104 -10.42 22.82 -4.64
C ILE A 104 -9.40 22.10 -3.75
N LEU A 105 -9.82 20.98 -3.17
CA LEU A 105 -8.92 19.97 -2.61
C LEU A 105 -8.85 18.81 -3.61
N LYS A 106 -7.66 18.58 -4.17
CA LYS A 106 -7.39 17.42 -5.03
C LYS A 106 -6.72 16.32 -4.22
N VAL A 107 -7.31 15.14 -4.28
CA VAL A 107 -6.81 13.92 -3.65
C VAL A 107 -6.56 12.91 -4.76
N PHE A 108 -5.31 12.52 -4.93
CA PHE A 108 -4.94 11.43 -5.82
C PHE A 108 -4.67 10.19 -4.96
N VAL A 109 -5.37 9.09 -5.25
CA VAL A 109 -5.29 7.84 -4.49
C VAL A 109 -4.68 6.77 -5.38
N VAL A 110 -3.71 6.05 -4.83
CA VAL A 110 -3.17 4.82 -5.40
C VAL A 110 -3.66 3.67 -4.53
N GLU A 111 -4.45 2.78 -5.12
CA GLU A 111 -4.93 1.59 -4.42
C GLU A 111 -3.85 0.52 -4.25
N GLN A 112 -4.00 -0.27 -3.20
CA GLN A 112 -3.23 -1.49 -2.98
C GLN A 112 -3.40 -2.45 -4.16
N GLN A 113 -2.31 -3.04 -4.61
CA GLN A 113 -2.30 -4.09 -5.61
C GLN A 113 -2.08 -5.43 -4.90
N PRO A 114 -3.15 -6.14 -4.47
CA PRO A 114 -3.01 -7.35 -3.70
C PRO A 114 -2.34 -8.44 -4.54
N LEU A 115 -1.34 -9.11 -3.95
CA LEU A 115 -0.61 -10.20 -4.57
C LEU A 115 -1.05 -11.55 -4.01
N ALA A 116 -1.21 -11.65 -2.69
CA ALA A 116 -1.49 -12.90 -2.00
C ALA A 116 -2.16 -12.66 -0.65
N HIS A 117 -2.80 -13.69 -0.12
CA HIS A 117 -3.13 -13.77 1.32
C HIS A 117 -1.85 -14.00 2.12
N TRP A 118 -1.65 -13.27 3.22
CA TRP A 118 -0.46 -13.38 4.05
C TRP A 118 -0.75 -14.05 5.38
N ASN A 119 -0.05 -15.15 5.69
CA ASN A 119 -0.18 -15.87 6.97
C ASN A 119 -1.66 -16.16 7.35
N ALA A 120 -2.49 -16.55 6.39
CA ALA A 120 -3.95 -16.67 6.55
C ALA A 120 -4.39 -17.60 7.68
N ASN A 121 -3.58 -18.60 8.05
CA ASN A 121 -3.86 -19.49 9.19
C ASN A 121 -3.73 -18.81 10.56
N GLN A 122 -3.05 -17.66 10.62
CA GLN A 122 -2.75 -16.93 11.86
C GLN A 122 -3.37 -15.52 11.86
N ARG A 123 -3.55 -14.95 10.67
CA ARG A 123 -4.00 -13.58 10.46
C ARG A 123 -5.16 -13.57 9.49
N ASP A 124 -6.34 -13.34 10.04
CA ASP A 124 -7.47 -13.06 9.18
C ASP A 124 -7.29 -11.69 8.51
N ASP A 125 -7.87 -11.55 7.33
CA ASP A 125 -7.83 -10.35 6.47
C ASP A 125 -6.46 -9.79 6.06
N ALA A 126 -5.36 -10.46 6.41
CA ALA A 126 -4.03 -10.07 5.99
C ALA A 126 -3.78 -10.40 4.51
N LEU A 127 -3.42 -9.37 3.77
CA LEU A 127 -2.97 -9.42 2.38
C LEU A 127 -1.54 -8.89 2.30
N VAL A 128 -0.79 -9.33 1.30
CA VAL A 128 0.48 -8.72 0.92
C VAL A 128 0.35 -8.14 -0.49
N ASN A 129 0.82 -6.91 -0.68
CA ASN A 129 0.79 -6.25 -1.97
C ASN A 129 2.00 -6.63 -2.85
N GLN A 130 2.04 -6.10 -4.06
CA GLN A 130 3.14 -6.31 -5.00
C GLN A 130 4.49 -5.82 -4.45
N GLU A 131 4.51 -4.77 -3.64
CA GLU A 131 5.70 -4.17 -3.03
C GLU A 131 6.24 -4.98 -1.83
N GLY A 132 5.49 -5.98 -1.35
CA GLY A 132 5.85 -6.78 -0.18
C GLY A 132 5.44 -6.14 1.15
N GLU A 133 4.48 -5.23 1.13
CA GLU A 133 3.88 -4.63 2.32
C GLU A 133 2.63 -5.43 2.71
N VAL A 134 2.51 -5.74 4.01
CA VAL A 134 1.32 -6.40 4.55
C VAL A 134 0.29 -5.34 4.91
N PHE A 135 -0.94 -5.51 4.44
CA PHE A 135 -2.08 -4.66 4.76
C PHE A 135 -3.30 -5.52 5.10
N TYR A 136 -4.29 -4.89 5.74
CA TYR A 136 -5.53 -5.56 6.16
C TYR A 136 -6.69 -4.89 5.45
N ALA A 137 -7.47 -5.66 4.71
CA ALA A 137 -8.63 -5.15 3.99
C ALA A 137 -9.69 -6.24 3.83
N ASP A 138 -10.93 -5.82 3.57
CA ASP A 138 -12.04 -6.75 3.35
C ASP A 138 -11.79 -7.57 2.08
N LYS A 139 -11.55 -8.87 2.23
CA LYS A 139 -11.30 -9.79 1.11
C LYS A 139 -12.52 -10.02 0.23
N SER A 140 -13.73 -9.67 0.67
CA SER A 140 -14.97 -9.96 -0.06
C SER A 140 -15.07 -9.23 -1.40
N VAL A 141 -14.33 -8.13 -1.57
CA VAL A 141 -14.27 -7.35 -2.82
C VAL A 141 -13.26 -7.90 -3.83
N LEU A 142 -12.50 -8.94 -3.49
CA LEU A 142 -11.55 -9.58 -4.41
C LEU A 142 -12.31 -10.39 -5.46
N GLU A 143 -12.19 -9.98 -6.74
CA GLU A 143 -12.83 -10.70 -7.85
C GLU A 143 -12.08 -11.98 -8.27
N HIS A 144 -10.77 -12.02 -8.01
CA HIS A 144 -9.88 -13.09 -8.45
C HIS A 144 -9.31 -13.84 -7.25
N ALA A 145 -9.18 -15.16 -7.37
CA ALA A 145 -8.53 -15.97 -6.37
C ALA A 145 -7.04 -15.60 -6.29
N LEU A 146 -6.57 -15.28 -5.08
CA LEU A 146 -5.18 -15.00 -4.79
C LEU A 146 -4.51 -16.23 -4.16
N PRO A 147 -3.22 -16.46 -4.41
CA PRO A 147 -2.47 -17.50 -3.73
C PRO A 147 -2.29 -17.18 -2.25
N TYR A 148 -1.86 -18.18 -1.48
CA TYR A 148 -1.52 -18.05 -0.07
C TYR A 148 -0.02 -18.03 0.13
N LEU A 149 0.49 -16.99 0.78
CA LEU A 149 1.89 -16.89 1.18
C LEU A 149 1.97 -16.95 2.71
N SER A 150 2.92 -17.71 3.23
CA SER A 150 3.22 -17.75 4.66
C SER A 150 4.72 -17.68 4.92
N GLY A 151 5.07 -17.11 6.07
CA GLY A 151 6.45 -17.06 6.55
C GLY A 151 6.67 -16.07 7.68
N PRO A 152 7.94 -15.88 8.11
CA PRO A 152 8.24 -15.00 9.23
C PRO A 152 8.06 -13.53 8.86
N GLU A 153 7.64 -12.73 9.83
CA GLU A 153 7.26 -11.31 9.63
C GLU A 153 8.40 -10.44 9.09
N HIS A 154 9.65 -10.79 9.41
CA HIS A 154 10.82 -10.07 8.92
C HIS A 154 11.23 -10.45 7.49
N ALA A 155 10.54 -11.43 6.87
CA ALA A 155 10.90 -11.99 5.57
C ALA A 155 9.75 -11.92 4.53
N VAL A 156 8.77 -11.03 4.72
CA VAL A 156 7.63 -10.87 3.78
C VAL A 156 8.13 -10.61 2.35
N ALA A 157 9.04 -9.65 2.18
CA ALA A 157 9.62 -9.31 0.88
C ALA A 157 10.38 -10.49 0.24
N GLU A 158 10.99 -11.35 1.05
CA GLU A 158 11.67 -12.55 0.57
C GLU A 158 10.67 -13.62 0.12
N ALA A 159 9.59 -13.85 0.87
CA ALA A 159 8.51 -14.75 0.47
C ALA A 159 7.85 -14.31 -0.85
N VAL A 160 7.58 -13.01 -1.00
CA VAL A 160 7.06 -12.41 -2.25
C VAL A 160 8.03 -12.59 -3.41
N LYS A 161 9.33 -12.36 -3.18
CA LYS A 161 10.36 -12.57 -4.20
C LYS A 161 10.43 -14.03 -4.64
N HIS A 162 10.43 -14.97 -3.70
CA HIS A 162 10.44 -16.40 -4.01
C HIS A 162 9.19 -16.81 -4.77
N TYR A 163 8.00 -16.36 -4.33
CA TYR A 163 6.75 -16.59 -5.05
C TYR A 163 6.81 -16.11 -6.49
N ARG A 164 7.25 -14.86 -6.74
CA ARG A 164 7.34 -14.32 -8.11
C ARG A 164 8.27 -15.17 -8.99
N ASN A 165 9.47 -15.45 -8.49
CA ASN A 165 10.48 -16.19 -9.24
C ASN A 165 10.04 -17.62 -9.58
N THR A 166 9.48 -18.34 -8.59
CA THR A 166 9.06 -19.73 -8.80
C THR A 166 7.78 -19.82 -9.61
N SER A 167 6.82 -18.93 -9.38
CA SER A 167 5.54 -18.91 -10.11
C SER A 167 5.71 -18.52 -11.57
N GLU A 168 6.63 -17.61 -11.89
CA GLU A 168 6.95 -17.27 -13.28
C GLU A 168 7.50 -18.50 -14.01
N LEU A 169 8.52 -19.15 -13.45
CA LEU A 169 9.16 -20.32 -14.07
C LEU A 169 8.21 -21.52 -14.20
N LEU A 170 7.41 -21.79 -13.17
CA LEU A 170 6.40 -22.85 -13.16
C LEU A 170 5.25 -22.53 -14.14
N GLY A 171 4.81 -21.26 -14.19
CA GLY A 171 3.74 -20.77 -15.05
C GLY A 171 4.04 -20.94 -16.53
N LEU A 172 5.29 -20.69 -16.95
CA LEU A 172 5.75 -20.93 -18.33
C LEU A 172 5.63 -22.40 -18.76
N ASN A 173 5.56 -23.33 -17.80
CA ASN A 173 5.48 -24.77 -18.02
C ASN A 173 4.11 -25.36 -17.66
N GLY A 174 3.08 -24.50 -17.50
CA GLY A 174 1.70 -24.92 -17.26
C GLY A 174 1.36 -25.27 -15.81
N PHE A 175 2.26 -24.99 -14.86
CA PHE A 175 2.00 -25.15 -13.44
C PHE A 175 1.57 -23.83 -12.81
N GLN A 176 0.64 -23.89 -11.87
CA GLN A 176 0.19 -22.73 -11.10
C GLN A 176 0.43 -22.98 -9.61
N VAL A 177 1.04 -22.01 -8.94
CA VAL A 177 1.34 -22.07 -7.50
C VAL A 177 0.13 -21.53 -6.73
N SER A 178 -0.48 -22.38 -5.89
CA SER A 178 -1.57 -22.00 -4.98
C SER A 178 -1.07 -21.51 -3.63
N GLN A 179 0.04 -22.06 -3.14
CA GLN A 179 0.61 -21.69 -1.84
C GLN A 179 2.14 -21.65 -1.86
N VAL A 180 2.71 -20.74 -1.10
CA VAL A 180 4.14 -20.65 -0.77
C VAL A 180 4.29 -20.60 0.73
N GLU A 181 5.13 -21.48 1.27
CA GLU A 181 5.51 -21.47 2.68
C GLU A 181 7.03 -21.26 2.81
N LEU A 182 7.40 -20.17 3.47
CA LEU A 182 8.78 -19.86 3.84
C LEU A 182 8.96 -20.12 5.34
N SER A 183 9.68 -21.17 5.70
CA SER A 183 9.98 -21.46 7.10
C SER A 183 10.89 -20.41 7.75
N GLU A 184 10.96 -20.40 9.09
CA GLU A 184 11.92 -19.60 9.89
C GLU A 184 13.39 -19.82 9.49
N ARG A 185 13.71 -20.95 8.86
CA ARG A 185 15.05 -21.27 8.36
C ARG A 185 15.21 -21.02 6.86
N PHE A 186 14.27 -20.28 6.25
CA PHE A 186 14.24 -19.94 4.84
C PHE A 186 14.17 -21.16 3.89
N ALA A 187 13.70 -22.31 4.39
CA ALA A 187 13.31 -23.41 3.51
C ALA A 187 11.94 -23.11 2.90
N LEU A 188 11.85 -23.29 1.58
CA LEU A 188 10.69 -23.00 0.76
C LEU A 188 9.95 -24.31 0.42
N GLU A 189 8.64 -24.31 0.62
CA GLU A 189 7.71 -25.32 0.10
C GLU A 189 6.64 -24.63 -0.75
N LEU A 190 6.22 -25.29 -1.84
CA LEU A 190 5.19 -24.80 -2.74
C LEU A 190 4.06 -25.82 -2.81
N LEU A 191 2.81 -25.35 -2.82
CA LEU A 191 1.66 -26.15 -3.25
C LEU A 191 1.26 -25.70 -4.65
N LEU A 192 1.05 -26.66 -5.54
CA LEU A 192 0.50 -26.40 -6.88
C LEU A 192 -1.02 -26.53 -6.89
N ASN A 193 -1.68 -25.96 -7.90
CA ASN A 193 -3.13 -26.04 -8.07
C ASN A 193 -3.66 -27.47 -8.26
N ASP A 194 -2.82 -28.41 -8.73
CA ASP A 194 -3.17 -29.83 -8.84
C ASP A 194 -3.05 -30.60 -7.51
N GLY A 195 -2.64 -29.91 -6.45
CA GLY A 195 -2.43 -30.46 -5.11
C GLY A 195 -1.06 -31.09 -4.91
N THR A 196 -0.11 -30.95 -5.83
CA THR A 196 1.27 -31.43 -5.66
C THR A 196 2.05 -30.51 -4.71
N ASN A 197 2.65 -31.07 -3.66
CA ASN A 197 3.56 -30.33 -2.77
C ASN A 197 5.03 -30.47 -3.24
N LEU A 198 5.70 -29.36 -3.52
CA LEU A 198 7.11 -29.30 -3.87
C LEU A 198 7.95 -28.81 -2.70
N ARG A 199 8.84 -29.66 -2.18
CA ARG A 199 9.80 -29.27 -1.14
C ARG A 199 11.12 -28.84 -1.78
N LEU A 200 11.32 -27.53 -1.90
CA LEU A 200 12.49 -26.96 -2.56
C LEU A 200 13.67 -26.78 -1.61
N GLY A 201 13.41 -26.64 -0.30
CA GLY A 201 14.47 -26.31 0.67
C GLY A 201 14.92 -24.86 0.53
N ARG A 202 16.16 -24.55 0.92
CA ARG A 202 16.64 -23.16 1.01
C ARG A 202 17.48 -22.70 -0.18
N GLU A 203 18.26 -23.62 -0.75
CA GLU A 203 19.30 -23.32 -1.72
C GLU A 203 18.94 -23.86 -3.10
N ALA A 204 19.60 -23.33 -4.14
CA ALA A 204 19.44 -23.78 -5.53
C ALA A 204 17.97 -23.83 -6.00
N LEU A 205 17.12 -22.92 -5.50
CA LEU A 205 15.66 -22.97 -5.71
C LEU A 205 15.28 -23.04 -7.19
N LEU A 206 15.88 -22.20 -8.03
CA LEU A 206 15.60 -22.18 -9.47
C LEU A 206 16.05 -23.47 -10.15
N GLU A 207 17.22 -24.00 -9.81
CA GLU A 207 17.71 -25.27 -10.36
C GLU A 207 16.81 -26.44 -9.94
N ARG A 208 16.30 -26.42 -8.71
CA ARG A 208 15.37 -27.43 -8.18
C ARG A 208 14.00 -27.35 -8.85
N VAL A 209 13.48 -26.16 -9.09
CA VAL A 209 12.25 -25.97 -9.89
C VAL A 209 12.47 -26.45 -11.32
N GLN A 210 13.58 -26.10 -11.96
CA GLN A 210 13.89 -26.59 -13.31
C GLN A 210 13.99 -28.11 -13.36
N ARG A 211 14.65 -28.73 -12.38
CA ARG A 211 14.73 -30.19 -12.27
C ARG A 211 13.34 -30.83 -12.15
N PHE A 212 12.44 -30.24 -11.37
CA PHE A 212 11.05 -30.73 -11.31
C PHE A 212 10.38 -30.67 -12.68
N ILE A 213 10.49 -29.54 -13.39
CA ILE A 213 9.92 -29.37 -14.73
C ILE A 213 10.47 -30.43 -15.71
N ASP A 214 11.79 -30.66 -15.69
CA ASP A 214 12.45 -31.63 -16.58
C ASP A 214 12.03 -33.08 -16.30
N LEU A 215 11.81 -33.42 -15.02
CA LEU A 215 11.44 -34.77 -14.59
C LEU A 215 9.94 -35.05 -14.67
N TYR A 216 9.09 -34.03 -14.59
CA TYR A 216 7.64 -34.19 -14.49
C TYR A 216 7.02 -35.09 -15.57
N PRO A 217 7.38 -35.00 -16.87
CA PRO A 217 6.84 -35.89 -17.89
C PRO A 217 7.12 -37.37 -17.58
N GLN A 218 8.33 -37.68 -17.11
CA GLN A 218 8.75 -39.05 -16.77
C GLN A 218 8.02 -39.55 -15.51
N LEU A 219 7.81 -38.68 -14.53
CA LEU A 219 7.07 -39.01 -13.30
C LEU A 219 5.61 -39.35 -13.60
N LYS A 220 5.00 -38.65 -14.55
CA LYS A 220 3.62 -38.88 -14.99
C LYS A 220 3.48 -40.17 -15.79
N GLU A 221 4.49 -40.54 -16.58
CA GLU A 221 4.51 -41.81 -17.32
C GLU A 221 4.77 -43.02 -16.41
N HIS A 222 5.53 -42.83 -15.32
CA HIS A 222 5.93 -43.92 -14.42
C HIS A 222 4.75 -44.53 -13.66
N GLN A 223 3.78 -43.71 -13.23
CA GLN A 223 2.63 -44.18 -12.47
C GLN A 223 1.39 -43.37 -12.82
N ASP A 224 0.30 -44.07 -13.15
CA ASP A 224 -1.01 -43.48 -13.43
C ASP A 224 -1.73 -43.13 -12.12
N ALA A 225 -1.10 -42.27 -11.33
CA ALA A 225 -1.64 -41.69 -10.11
C ALA A 225 -1.20 -40.23 -9.99
N PRO A 226 -2.02 -39.34 -9.41
CA PRO A 226 -1.60 -37.96 -9.17
C PRO A 226 -0.38 -37.90 -8.25
N LEU A 227 0.50 -36.94 -8.52
CA LEU A 227 1.58 -36.62 -7.59
C LEU A 227 0.99 -36.05 -6.30
N ASP A 228 1.55 -36.48 -5.19
CA ASP A 228 1.21 -35.92 -3.89
C ASP A 228 2.32 -35.01 -3.37
N SER A 229 3.57 -35.49 -3.40
CA SER A 229 4.72 -34.64 -3.04
C SER A 229 5.99 -35.00 -3.79
N VAL A 230 6.79 -33.98 -4.10
CA VAL A 230 8.14 -34.13 -4.68
C VAL A 230 9.14 -33.39 -3.81
N ASP A 231 10.07 -34.14 -3.20
CA ASP A 231 11.17 -33.59 -2.41
C ASP A 231 12.40 -33.38 -3.28
N LEU A 232 12.73 -32.11 -3.53
CA LEU A 232 13.78 -31.65 -4.43
C LEU A 232 15.04 -31.21 -3.66
N ARG A 233 15.08 -31.42 -2.33
CA ARG A 233 16.17 -30.95 -1.46
C ARG A 233 17.49 -31.69 -1.68
N TYR A 234 17.48 -32.82 -2.37
CA TYR A 234 18.68 -33.61 -2.66
C TYR A 234 19.36 -33.12 -3.93
N ASP A 235 20.70 -33.08 -3.93
CA ASP A 235 21.44 -32.51 -5.05
C ASP A 235 21.48 -33.44 -6.26
N THR A 236 21.41 -34.75 -6.03
CA THR A 236 21.60 -35.80 -7.05
C THR A 236 20.34 -36.61 -7.36
N GLY A 237 19.18 -36.26 -6.78
CA GLY A 237 17.96 -37.02 -6.99
C GLY A 237 16.70 -36.31 -6.47
N VAL A 238 15.57 -36.99 -6.61
CA VAL A 238 14.27 -36.54 -6.10
C VAL A 238 13.57 -37.69 -5.40
N ALA A 239 12.86 -37.40 -4.31
CA ALA A 239 11.97 -38.38 -3.68
C ALA A 239 10.53 -38.01 -4.05
N VAL A 240 9.78 -38.98 -4.58
CA VAL A 240 8.44 -38.76 -5.10
C VAL A 240 7.45 -39.63 -4.35
N ARG A 241 6.32 -39.03 -3.97
CA ARG A 241 5.16 -39.71 -3.40
C ARG A 241 3.97 -39.46 -4.30
N TRP A 242 3.26 -40.54 -4.62
CA TRP A 242 1.99 -40.51 -5.35
C TRP A 242 0.83 -40.62 -4.37
N ARG A 243 -0.29 -40.00 -4.73
CA ARG A 243 -1.50 -40.04 -3.89
C ARG A 243 -2.11 -41.44 -3.94
N ASN A 244 -2.34 -42.03 -2.77
CA ASN A 244 -2.98 -43.33 -2.68
C ASN A 244 -4.52 -43.16 -2.73
N PRO A 245 -5.25 -43.82 -3.65
CA PRO A 245 -6.70 -43.69 -3.74
C PRO A 245 -7.45 -44.13 -2.46
N GLU A 246 -6.86 -45.00 -1.64
CA GLU A 246 -7.49 -45.54 -0.43
C GLU A 246 -7.46 -44.57 0.77
N GLU A 247 -6.51 -43.63 0.81
CA GLU A 247 -6.39 -42.63 1.89
C GLU A 247 -7.44 -41.49 1.74
N GLN A 248 -7.91 -41.23 0.51
CA GLN A 248 -8.92 -40.20 0.21
C GLN A 248 -10.29 -40.46 0.83
N GLN A 249 -10.62 -41.70 1.23
CA GLN A 249 -11.91 -42.05 1.83
C GLN A 249 -11.97 -41.84 3.36
N GLN A 250 -10.84 -41.54 4.01
CA GLN A 250 -10.78 -41.36 5.46
C GLN A 250 -10.73 -39.89 5.92
N GLU A 251 -10.40 -38.95 5.02
CA GLU A 251 -10.33 -37.51 5.32
C GLU A 251 -11.56 -36.71 4.82
N SER A 252 -12.53 -37.37 4.18
CA SER A 252 -13.80 -36.78 3.71
C SER A 252 -14.95 -37.00 4.68
#